data_AF-A0A9D7KR24-F1
#
_entry.id   AF-A0A9D7KR24-F1
#
_cell.length_a   1.000
_cell.length_b   1.000
_cell.length_c   1.000
_cell.angle_alpha   90.00
_cell.angle_beta   90.00
_cell.angle_gamma   90.00
#
_symmetry.space_group_name_H-M   'P 1'
#
loop_
_entity.id
_entity.type
_entity.pdbx_description
1 polymer ?
#
loop_
_entity_poly.entity_id
_entity_poly.type
_entity_poly.pdbx_seq_one_letter_code
_entity_poly.pdbx_strand_id
1 'polypeptide(L)'
;MDGLKNSIESKDRYFSLLAHDLRSPFHIFLNLSELLSDGIDLLSKSEIIKLSKQLNIALHKQYELLTDLLDWSGIESNQLAFNPETLLLYEEVMKVFESVSALAQEKILHFHAISKEILRCLPIPEFYGL
;
A
#
# COMPACT_ATOMS: atom_id res chain seq x y z
N MET A 1 24.58 -21.42 9.75
CA MET A 1 25.01 -20.57 8.62
C MET A 1 23.88 -20.38 7.59
N ASP A 2 23.06 -21.40 7.34
CA ASP A 2 21.97 -21.31 6.33
C ASP A 2 20.82 -20.35 6.68
N GLY A 3 20.50 -20.17 7.97
CA GLY A 3 19.41 -19.27 8.38
C GLY A 3 19.66 -17.77 8.11
N LEU A 4 20.91 -17.31 8.29
CA LEU A 4 21.30 -15.93 7.99
C LEU A 4 21.32 -15.67 6.48
N LYS A 5 21.77 -16.64 5.69
CA LYS A 5 21.82 -16.55 4.24
C LYS A 5 20.42 -16.49 3.62
N ASN A 6 19.49 -17.34 4.09
CA ASN A 6 18.09 -17.32 3.65
C ASN A 6 17.38 -16.01 4.01
N SER A 7 17.69 -15.42 5.16
CA SER A 7 17.12 -14.13 5.58
C SER A 7 17.60 -12.98 4.69
N ILE A 8 18.90 -12.96 4.33
CA ILE A 8 19.48 -11.95 3.42
C ILE A 8 18.90 -12.11 2.00
N GLU A 9 18.85 -13.33 1.47
CA GLU A 9 18.31 -13.60 0.14
C GLU A 9 16.82 -13.21 0.01
N SER A 10 16.04 -13.40 1.07
CA SER A 10 14.63 -12.99 1.11
C SER A 10 14.48 -11.46 1.11
N LYS A 11 15.35 -10.77 1.85
CA LYS A 11 15.40 -9.31 1.93
C LYS A 11 15.80 -8.68 0.60
N ASP A 12 16.83 -9.22 -0.07
CA ASP A 12 17.30 -8.71 -1.37
C ASP A 12 16.25 -8.93 -2.48
N ARG A 13 15.56 -10.06 -2.46
CA ARG A 13 14.44 -10.34 -3.37
C ARG A 13 13.27 -9.39 -3.13
N TYR A 14 12.96 -9.09 -1.87
CA TYR A 14 11.91 -8.14 -1.51
C TYR A 14 12.24 -6.70 -1.98
N PHE A 15 13.47 -6.21 -1.73
CA PHE A 15 13.91 -4.92 -2.26
C PHE A 15 13.90 -4.85 -3.79
N SER A 16 14.21 -5.96 -4.47
CA SER A 16 14.16 -6.02 -5.93
C SER A 16 12.72 -5.91 -6.47
N LEU A 17 11.76 -6.57 -5.81
CA LEU A 17 10.32 -6.45 -6.13
C LEU A 17 9.82 -5.02 -5.87
N LEU A 18 10.18 -4.45 -4.72
CA LEU A 18 9.86 -3.06 -4.40
C LEU A 18 10.43 -2.07 -5.42
N ALA A 19 11.70 -2.22 -5.80
CA ALA A 19 12.33 -1.34 -6.77
C ALA A 19 11.61 -1.37 -8.13
N HIS A 20 11.13 -2.56 -8.54
CA HIS A 20 10.31 -2.71 -9.73
C HIS A 20 8.95 -1.99 -9.58
N ASP A 21 8.26 -2.22 -8.46
CA ASP A 21 6.92 -1.69 -8.19
C ASP A 21 6.94 -0.18 -7.95
N LEU A 22 8.07 0.38 -7.52
CA LEU A 22 8.30 1.82 -7.47
C LEU A 22 8.64 2.39 -8.87
N ARG A 23 9.48 1.72 -9.67
CA ARG A 23 9.96 2.27 -10.95
C ARG A 23 8.89 2.32 -12.05
N SER A 24 8.08 1.27 -12.15
CA SER A 24 7.04 1.15 -13.18
C SER A 24 6.04 2.34 -13.21
N PRO A 25 5.41 2.73 -12.09
CA PRO A 25 4.51 3.89 -12.04
C PRO A 25 5.20 5.24 -12.27
N PHE A 26 6.48 5.39 -11.94
CA PHE A 26 7.24 6.62 -12.27
C PHE A 26 7.29 6.91 -13.77
N HIS A 27 7.38 5.88 -14.61
CA HIS A 27 7.30 6.04 -16.07
C HIS A 27 5.94 6.59 -16.52
N ILE A 28 4.86 6.23 -15.84
CA ILE A 28 3.52 6.76 -16.13
C ILE A 28 3.46 8.26 -15.80
N PHE A 29 4.07 8.69 -14.68
CA PHE A 29 4.08 10.12 -14.32
C PHE A 29 4.88 10.94 -15.32
N LEU A 30 6.06 10.45 -15.70
CA LEU A 30 6.92 11.10 -16.69
C LEU A 30 6.17 11.27 -18.02
N ASN A 31 5.60 10.20 -18.55
CA ASN A 31 4.86 10.25 -19.81
C ASN A 31 3.64 11.19 -19.74
N LEU A 32 2.84 11.13 -18.66
CA LEU A 32 1.69 12.01 -18.50
C LEU A 32 2.11 13.48 -18.34
N SER A 33 3.22 13.73 -17.65
CA SER A 33 3.81 15.06 -17.50
C SER A 33 4.34 15.61 -18.82
N GLU A 34 5.02 14.78 -19.61
CA GLU A 34 5.54 15.15 -20.95
C GLU A 34 4.40 15.43 -21.93
N LEU A 35 3.36 14.59 -21.96
CA LEU A 35 2.18 14.84 -22.79
C LEU A 35 1.50 16.17 -22.42
N LEU A 36 1.46 16.50 -21.13
CA LEU A 36 0.92 17.77 -20.66
C LEU A 36 1.84 18.95 -20.99
N SER A 37 3.17 18.83 -20.85
CA SER A 37 4.10 19.92 -21.12
C SER A 37 4.22 20.22 -22.61
N ASP A 38 4.36 19.18 -23.42
CA ASP A 38 4.67 19.31 -24.85
C ASP A 38 3.41 19.52 -25.68
N GLY A 39 2.27 19.05 -25.16
CA GLY A 39 0.97 19.15 -25.82
C GLY A 39 0.09 20.30 -25.36
N ILE A 40 0.52 21.17 -24.43
CA ILE A 40 -0.37 22.13 -23.74
C ILE A 40 -1.17 23.04 -24.68
N ASP A 41 -0.57 23.45 -25.80
CA ASP A 41 -1.19 24.33 -26.80
C ASP A 41 -2.04 23.56 -27.83
N LEU A 42 -1.85 22.25 -27.93
CA LEU A 42 -2.53 21.36 -28.90
C LEU A 42 -3.70 20.60 -28.26
N LEU A 43 -3.67 20.39 -26.95
CA LEU A 43 -4.68 19.67 -26.20
C LEU A 43 -5.89 20.56 -25.91
N SER A 44 -7.08 19.99 -26.05
CA SER A 44 -8.30 20.63 -25.54
C SER A 44 -8.28 20.72 -24.02
N LYS A 45 -9.03 21.68 -23.47
CA LYS A 45 -9.22 21.80 -22.02
C LYS A 45 -9.70 20.49 -21.37
N SER A 46 -10.57 19.74 -22.05
CA SER A 46 -11.06 18.45 -21.57
C SER A 46 -9.97 17.38 -21.49
N GLU A 47 -9.06 17.34 -22.46
CA GLU A 47 -7.94 16.40 -22.48
C GLU A 47 -6.93 16.73 -21.39
N ILE A 48 -6.62 18.02 -21.20
CA ILE A 48 -5.79 18.50 -20.09
C ILE A 48 -6.39 18.07 -18.74
N ILE A 49 -7.69 18.29 -18.52
CA ILE A 49 -8.36 17.86 -17.28
C ILE A 49 -8.25 16.35 -17.08
N LYS A 50 -8.44 15.56 -18.15
CA LYS A 50 -8.37 14.11 -18.09
C LYS A 50 -6.97 13.62 -17.72
N LEU A 51 -5.93 14.11 -18.42
CA LEU A 51 -4.53 13.76 -18.17
C LEU A 51 -4.10 14.18 -16.76
N SER A 52 -4.45 15.39 -16.32
CA SER A 52 -4.15 15.87 -14.96
C SER A 52 -4.80 15.02 -13.87
N LYS A 53 -6.05 14.56 -14.09
CA LYS A 53 -6.71 13.63 -13.16
C LYS A 53 -6.03 12.27 -13.12
N GLN A 54 -5.65 11.73 -14.27
CA GLN A 54 -4.92 10.46 -14.34
C GLN A 54 -3.57 10.55 -13.62
N LEU A 55 -2.83 11.64 -13.85
CA LEU A 55 -1.55 11.90 -13.18
C LEU A 55 -1.75 12.01 -11.66
N ASN A 56 -2.76 12.76 -11.21
CA ASN A 56 -3.06 12.89 -9.78
C ASN A 56 -3.39 11.55 -9.12
N ILE A 57 -4.27 10.74 -9.73
CA ILE A 57 -4.62 9.41 -9.22
C ILE A 57 -3.37 8.53 -9.12
N ALA A 58 -2.52 8.57 -10.14
CA ALA A 58 -1.34 7.72 -10.21
C ALA A 58 -0.29 8.16 -9.16
N LEU A 59 -0.10 9.46 -8.94
CA LEU A 59 0.77 10.01 -7.89
C LEU A 59 0.27 9.67 -6.47
N HIS A 60 -1.04 9.73 -6.22
CA HIS A 60 -1.59 9.36 -4.90
C HIS A 60 -1.35 7.87 -4.59
N LYS A 61 -1.57 6.98 -5.56
CA LYS A 61 -1.26 5.56 -5.40
C LYS A 61 0.22 5.31 -5.10
N GLN A 62 1.11 6.07 -5.73
CA GLN A 62 2.55 5.97 -5.45
C GLN A 62 2.90 6.40 -4.04
N TYR A 63 2.28 7.49 -3.60
CA TYR A 63 2.50 8.03 -2.27
C TYR A 63 2.04 7.04 -1.19
N GLU A 64 0.89 6.38 -1.39
CA GLU A 64 0.42 5.29 -0.52
C GLU A 64 1.45 4.15 -0.46
N LEU A 65 1.90 3.63 -1.61
CA LEU A 65 2.93 2.58 -1.65
C LEU A 65 4.24 2.99 -0.94
N LEU A 66 4.67 4.24 -1.10
CA LEU A 66 5.85 4.74 -0.40
C LEU A 66 5.62 4.82 1.12
N THR A 67 4.42 5.23 1.54
CA THR A 67 4.03 5.30 2.95
C THR A 67 4.02 3.90 3.56
N ASP A 68 3.37 2.94 2.90
CA ASP A 68 3.34 1.53 3.33
C ASP A 68 4.75 0.95 3.48
N LEU A 69 5.65 1.31 2.55
CA LEU A 69 7.06 0.87 2.61
C LEU A 69 7.83 1.51 3.77
N LEU A 70 7.59 2.78 4.06
CA LEU A 70 8.20 3.48 5.19
C LEU A 70 7.72 2.89 6.51
N ASP A 71 6.42 2.62 6.63
CA ASP A 71 5.83 1.99 7.81
C ASP A 71 6.41 0.58 8.02
N TRP A 72 6.51 -0.21 6.95
CA TRP A 72 7.13 -1.53 7.02
C TRP A 72 8.62 -1.46 7.42
N SER A 73 9.38 -0.52 6.87
CA SER A 73 10.77 -0.29 7.27
C SER A 73 10.88 0.13 8.74
N GLY A 74 9.89 0.89 9.25
CA GLY A 74 9.80 1.27 10.66
C GLY A 74 9.55 0.07 11.57
N ILE A 75 8.71 -0.87 11.15
CA ILE A 75 8.43 -2.13 11.87
C ILE A 75 9.69 -3.00 11.94
N GLU A 76 10.35 -3.25 10.80
CA GLU A 76 11.58 -4.07 10.73
C GLU A 76 12.74 -3.50 11.55
N SER A 77 12.81 -2.17 11.66
CA SER A 77 13.82 -1.48 12.46
C SER A 77 13.43 -1.29 13.93
N ASN A 78 12.26 -1.79 14.34
CA ASN A 78 11.69 -1.65 15.68
C ASN A 78 11.50 -0.17 16.10
N GLN A 79 11.31 0.73 15.12
CA GLN A 79 11.16 2.18 15.30
C GLN A 79 9.69 2.63 15.30
N LEU A 80 8.76 1.77 14.89
CA LEU A 80 7.34 2.07 14.94
C LEU A 80 6.83 1.91 16.39
N ALA A 81 6.30 2.99 16.98
CA ALA A 81 5.74 2.95 18.32
C ALA A 81 4.45 2.11 18.33
N PHE A 82 4.47 0.96 19.00
CA PHE A 82 3.27 0.15 19.20
C PHE A 82 2.35 0.81 20.23
N ASN A 83 1.19 1.28 19.79
CA ASN A 83 0.19 1.93 20.64
C ASN A 83 -1.11 1.10 20.66
N PRO A 84 -1.28 0.17 21.62
CA PRO A 84 -2.45 -0.69 21.66
C PRO A 84 -3.71 0.10 22.03
N GLU A 85 -4.79 -0.11 21.27
CA GLU A 85 -6.09 0.50 21.52
C GLU A 85 -7.23 -0.53 21.54
N THR A 86 -8.36 -0.15 22.12
CA THR A 86 -9.58 -0.96 22.04
C THR A 86 -10.30 -0.62 20.74
N LEU A 87 -10.51 -1.62 19.88
CA LEU A 87 -11.20 -1.45 18.61
C LEU A 87 -12.31 -2.49 18.44
N LEU A 88 -13.31 -2.16 17.63
CA LEU A 88 -14.37 -3.10 17.26
C LEU A 88 -13.93 -3.87 16.02
N LEU A 89 -13.47 -5.12 16.20
CA LEU A 89 -12.92 -5.93 15.12
C LEU A 89 -13.86 -6.03 13.91
N TYR A 90 -15.16 -6.13 14.17
CA TYR A 90 -16.17 -6.18 13.11
C TYR A 90 -16.08 -4.97 12.17
N GLU A 91 -15.90 -3.76 12.70
CA GLU A 91 -15.81 -2.55 11.88
C GLU A 91 -14.55 -2.55 11.02
N GLU A 92 -13.40 -2.91 11.60
CA GLU A 92 -12.14 -2.99 10.84
C GLU A 92 -12.18 -4.07 9.75
N VAL A 93 -12.74 -5.24 10.06
CA VAL A 93 -12.93 -6.31 9.08
C VAL A 93 -13.87 -5.86 7.95
N MET A 94 -14.96 -5.15 8.28
CA MET A 94 -15.89 -4.66 7.26
C MET A 94 -15.24 -3.61 6.34
N LYS A 95 -14.39 -2.71 6.86
CA LYS A 95 -13.62 -1.77 6.03
C LYS A 95 -12.73 -2.48 5.02
N VAL A 96 -12.08 -3.57 5.44
CA VAL A 96 -11.27 -4.40 4.53
C VAL A 96 -12.17 -5.04 3.48
N PHE A 97 -13.28 -5.65 3.88
CA PHE A 97 -14.24 -6.27 2.95
C PHE A 97 -14.77 -5.28 1.90
N GLU A 98 -15.13 -4.06 2.31
CA GLU A 98 -15.53 -2.99 1.39
C GLU A 98 -14.42 -2.67 0.39
N SER A 99 -13.18 -2.56 0.87
CA SER A 99 -12.00 -2.25 0.04
C SER A 99 -11.71 -3.32 -1.02
N VAL A 100 -11.93 -4.60 -0.71
CA VAL A 100 -11.70 -5.71 -1.68
C VAL A 100 -12.95 -6.11 -2.48
N SER A 101 -14.13 -5.59 -2.13
CA SER A 101 -15.41 -6.01 -2.72
C SER A 101 -15.47 -5.84 -4.24
N ALA A 102 -14.91 -4.74 -4.78
CA ALA A 102 -14.87 -4.47 -6.21
C ALA A 102 -14.03 -5.51 -6.97
N LEU A 103 -12.86 -5.88 -6.42
CA LEU A 103 -11.99 -6.93 -6.96
C LEU A 103 -12.63 -8.32 -6.82
N ALA A 104 -13.39 -8.55 -5.75
CA ALA A 104 -14.10 -9.80 -5.49
C ALA A 104 -15.20 -10.06 -6.53
N GLN A 105 -15.97 -9.02 -6.85
CA GLN A 105 -17.04 -9.08 -7.86
C GLN A 105 -16.49 -9.35 -9.25
N GLU A 106 -15.37 -8.72 -9.61
CA GLU A 106 -14.67 -8.96 -10.89
C GLU A 106 -14.19 -10.41 -11.03
N LYS A 107 -13.81 -11.04 -9.91
CA LYS A 107 -13.29 -12.42 -9.87
C LYS A 107 -14.31 -13.49 -9.44
N ILE A 108 -15.57 -13.13 -9.21
CA ILE A 108 -16.65 -14.03 -8.73
C ILE A 108 -16.24 -14.75 -7.42
N LEU A 109 -15.68 -14.00 -6.48
CA LEU A 109 -15.30 -14.52 -5.15
C LEU A 109 -16.30 -14.04 -4.10
N HIS A 110 -16.82 -14.98 -3.31
CA HIS A 110 -17.70 -14.68 -2.18
C HIS A 110 -16.90 -14.69 -0.88
N PHE A 111 -16.84 -13.54 -0.21
CA PHE A 111 -16.29 -13.44 1.14
C PHE A 111 -17.40 -13.58 2.18
N HIS A 112 -17.12 -14.32 3.25
CA HIS A 112 -18.03 -14.50 4.37
C HIS A 112 -17.31 -14.14 5.66
N ALA A 113 -17.80 -13.12 6.37
CA ALA A 113 -17.28 -12.73 7.69
C ALA A 113 -18.15 -13.39 8.77
N ILE A 114 -17.53 -14.22 9.62
CA ILE A 114 -18.15 -14.79 10.83
C ILE A 114 -17.40 -14.24 12.04
N SER A 115 -17.87 -13.13 12.60
CA SER A 115 -17.54 -12.72 13.97
C SER A 115 -18.39 -11.53 14.42
N LYS A 116 -18.85 -11.54 15.67
CA LYS A 116 -19.46 -10.40 16.39
C LYS A 116 -18.68 -10.08 17.68
N GLU A 117 -17.43 -10.51 17.78
CA GLU A 117 -16.68 -10.43 19.04
C GLU A 117 -15.81 -9.17 19.13
N ILE A 118 -15.80 -8.56 20.31
CA ILE A 118 -14.85 -7.49 20.68
C ILE A 118 -13.55 -8.19 21.08
N LEU A 119 -12.48 -8.00 20.30
CA LEU A 119 -11.14 -8.46 20.68
C LEU A 119 -10.36 -7.29 21.28
N ARG A 120 -9.71 -7.55 22.43
CA ARG A 120 -8.75 -6.63 23.03
C ARG A 120 -7.36 -7.02 22.55
N CYS A 121 -6.69 -6.16 21.79
CA CYS A 121 -5.28 -6.36 21.45
C CYS A 121 -4.44 -6.03 22.69
N LEU A 122 -3.82 -7.06 23.29
CA LEU A 122 -2.87 -6.88 24.39
C LEU A 122 -1.45 -6.92 23.81
N PRO A 123 -0.51 -6.12 24.32
CA PRO A 123 0.90 -6.25 23.94
C PRO A 123 1.39 -7.67 24.24
N ILE A 124 2.15 -8.24 23.31
CA ILE A 124 2.78 -9.55 23.49
C ILE A 124 3.86 -9.38 24.59
N PRO A 125 3.85 -10.19 25.67
CA PRO A 125 4.74 -10.02 26.81
C PRO A 125 6.25 -10.03 26.49
N GLU A 126 6.62 -10.55 25.33
CA GLU A 126 8.01 -10.69 24.86
C GLU A 126 8.67 -9.36 24.46
N PHE A 127 7.92 -8.25 24.42
CA PHE A 127 8.45 -6.90 24.16
C PHE A 127 8.72 -6.06 25.43
N TYR A 128 8.53 -6.62 26.64
CA TYR A 128 8.98 -5.99 27.89
C TYR A 128 10.44 -6.38 28.19
N GLY A 129 11.36 -5.86 27.39
CA GLY A 129 12.80 -6.00 27.58
C GLY A 129 13.49 -4.66 27.77
N LEU A 130 13.24 -4.00 28.90
CA LEU A 130 14.14 -3.07 29.59
C LEU A 130 14.04 -3.31 31.10
#